data_AF-A0A382VJR4-F1
#
_entry.id   AF-A0A382VJR4-F1
#
_cell.length_a   1.000
_cell.length_b   1.000
_cell.length_c   1.000
_cell.angle_alpha   90.00
_cell.angle_beta   90.00
_cell.angle_gamma   90.00
#
_symmetry.space_group_name_H-M   'P 1'
#
loop_
_entity.id
_entity.type
_entity.pdbx_description
1 polymer ?
#
loop_
_entity_poly.entity_id
_entity_poly.type
_entity_poly.pdbx_seq_one_letter_code
_entity_poly.pdbx_strand_id
1 'polypeptide(L)' 'ITDPSKKLIHRIETQKNSNNKNIIEATFDGKSRLIQKKTIGYDSVGRLSRIHDYDMLKPGENGNPILINIITYEYD' A
#
# COMPACT_ATOMS: atom_id res chain seq x y z
N ILE A 1 -10.72 0.36 21.20
CA ILE A 1 -10.24 1.09 22.40
C ILE A 1 -9.78 2.45 21.90
N THR A 2 -10.49 3.51 22.28
CA THR A 2 -10.37 4.86 21.71
C THR A 2 -9.64 5.76 22.70
N ASP A 3 -8.57 6.42 22.24
CA ASP A 3 -7.95 7.53 22.95
C ASP A 3 -8.87 8.77 22.90
N PRO A 4 -9.08 9.52 24.01
CA PRO A 4 -9.98 10.67 24.07
C PRO A 4 -9.66 11.81 23.10
N SER A 5 -8.47 11.84 22.49
CA SER A 5 -8.07 12.91 21.57
C SER A 5 -8.71 12.82 20.18
N LYS A 6 -9.33 11.68 19.78
CA LYS A 6 -9.85 11.42 18.41
C LYS A 6 -8.91 11.83 17.27
N LYS A 7 -7.62 12.04 17.55
CA LYS A 7 -6.67 12.54 16.56
C LYS A 7 -6.34 11.37 15.64
N LEU A 8 -6.86 11.41 14.42
CA LEU A 8 -6.53 10.42 13.41
C LEU A 8 -5.02 10.44 13.19
N ILE A 9 -4.32 9.37 13.61
CA ILE A 9 -2.85 9.30 13.51
C ILE A 9 -2.46 8.85 12.10
N HIS A 10 -3.27 7.96 11.52
CA HIS A 10 -3.19 7.52 10.13
C HIS A 10 -4.53 6.91 9.65
N ARG A 11 -4.72 6.82 8.33
CA ARG A 11 -5.83 6.10 7.68
C ARG A 11 -5.27 5.15 6.65
N ILE A 12 -5.81 3.95 6.56
CA ILE A 12 -5.48 2.98 5.50
C ILE A 12 -6.72 2.80 4.64
N GLU A 13 -6.57 2.95 3.33
CA GLU A 13 -7.59 2.66 2.34
C GLU A 13 -7.15 1.51 1.44
N THR A 14 -8.08 0.65 1.08
CA THR A 14 -7.80 -0.54 0.28
C THR A 14 -8.66 -0.55 -0.97
N GLN A 15 -8.03 -0.73 -2.13
CA GLN A 15 -8.74 -1.04 -3.37
C GLN A 15 -8.72 -2.54 -3.60
N LYS A 16 -9.88 -3.09 -3.96
CA LYS A 16 -10.04 -4.50 -4.32
C LYS A 16 -10.34 -4.66 -5.80
N ASN A 17 -9.90 -5.77 -6.39
CA ASN A 17 -10.31 -6.17 -7.73
C ASN A 17 -11.70 -6.83 -7.73
N SER A 18 -12.17 -7.23 -8.92
CA SER A 18 -13.47 -7.92 -9.10
C SER A 18 -13.59 -9.24 -8.33
N ASN A 19 -12.46 -9.86 -7.96
CA ASN A 19 -12.40 -11.08 -7.16
C ASN A 19 -12.31 -10.80 -5.65
N ASN A 20 -12.60 -9.57 -5.21
CA ASN A 20 -12.55 -9.12 -3.82
C ASN A 20 -11.14 -9.25 -3.18
N LYS A 21 -10.08 -9.30 -4.00
CA LYS A 21 -8.68 -9.33 -3.54
C LYS A 21 -8.09 -7.93 -3.50
N ASN A 22 -7.35 -7.62 -2.44
CA ASN A 22 -6.68 -6.33 -2.28
C ASN A 22 -5.61 -6.17 -3.36
N ILE A 23 -5.66 -5.08 -4.13
CA ILE A 23 -4.65 -4.78 -5.17
C ILE A 23 -3.84 -3.53 -4.85
N ILE A 24 -4.39 -2.64 -4.02
CA ILE A 24 -3.71 -1.45 -3.53
C ILE A 24 -4.04 -1.24 -2.06
N GLU A 25 -3.04 -0.88 -1.26
CA GLU A 25 -3.21 -0.28 0.06
C GLU A 25 -2.55 1.09 0.08
N ALA A 26 -3.29 2.10 0.52
CA ALA A 26 -2.86 3.49 0.58
C ALA A 26 -2.88 3.96 2.03
N THR A 27 -1.71 4.34 2.56
CA THR A 27 -1.57 4.86 3.92
C THR A 27 -1.49 6.37 3.88
N PHE A 28 -2.40 7.02 4.59
CA PHE A 28 -2.45 8.47 4.76
C PHE A 28 -2.06 8.85 6.17
N ASP A 29 -1.33 9.96 6.33
CA ASP A 29 -1.06 10.54 7.64
C ASP A 29 -2.28 11.27 8.21
N GLY A 30 -2.17 11.75 9.46
CA GLY A 30 -3.23 12.54 10.11
C GLY A 30 -3.61 13.86 9.42
N LYS A 31 -2.89 14.28 8.37
CA LYS A 31 -3.21 15.43 7.51
C LYS A 31 -3.82 15.00 6.17
N SER A 32 -4.18 13.73 6.00
CA SER A 32 -4.68 13.14 4.75
C SER A 32 -3.70 13.19 3.58
N ARG A 33 -2.39 13.27 3.85
CA ARG A 33 -1.36 13.16 2.80
C ARG A 33 -1.07 11.68 2.56
N LEU A 34 -1.01 11.24 1.31
CA LEU A 34 -0.60 9.89 0.96
C LEU A 34 0.90 9.75 1.24
N ILE A 35 1.27 8.88 2.20
CA ILE A 35 2.65 8.72 2.65
C ILE A 35 3.28 7.40 2.22
N GLN A 36 2.45 6.39 1.93
CA GLN A 36 2.89 5.09 1.46
C GLN A 36 1.82 4.48 0.56
N LYS A 37 2.26 3.78 -0.48
CA LYS A 37 1.38 2.99 -1.34
C LYS A 37 1.97 1.60 -1.50
N LYS A 38 1.15 0.56 -1.31
CA LYS A 38 1.50 -0.81 -1.68
C LYS A 38 0.70 -1.23 -2.89
N THR A 39 1.33 -1.89 -3.84
CA THR A 39 0.62 -2.63 -4.91
C THR A 39 0.83 -4.12 -4.71
N ILE A 40 -0.26 -4.87 -4.83
CA ILE A 40 -0.30 -6.29 -4.53
C ILE A 40 -0.58 -7.04 -5.83
N GLY A 41 0.34 -7.92 -6.22
CA GLY A 41 0.21 -8.79 -7.37
C GLY A 41 -0.14 -10.21 -6.96
N TYR A 42 -0.91 -10.87 -7.82
CA TYR A 42 -1.26 -12.27 -7.68
C TYR A 42 -0.75 -13.06 -8.88
N ASP A 43 -0.43 -14.34 -8.70
CA ASP A 43 -0.09 -15.25 -9.80
C ASP A 43 -1.35 -15.68 -10.59
N SER A 44 -1.15 -16.51 -11.62
CA SER A 44 -2.22 -16.96 -12.52
C SER A 44 -3.30 -17.79 -11.82
N VAL A 45 -2.97 -18.45 -10.71
CA VAL A 45 -3.92 -19.22 -9.89
C VAL A 45 -4.48 -18.38 -8.73
N GLY A 46 -4.05 -17.13 -8.62
CA GLY A 46 -4.56 -16.15 -7.68
C GLY A 46 -3.91 -16.16 -6.29
N ARG A 47 -2.75 -16.78 -6.12
CA ARG A 47 -1.94 -16.69 -4.89
C ARG A 47 -1.19 -15.37 -4.88
N LEU A 48 -0.87 -14.85 -3.69
CA LEU A 48 -0.07 -13.63 -3.54
C LEU A 48 1.30 -13.88 -4.19
N SER A 49 1.69 -13.08 -5.17
CA SER A 49 2.97 -13.26 -5.87
C SER A 49 3.97 -12.16 -5.60
N ARG A 50 3.49 -10.93 -5.39
CA ARG A 50 4.37 -9.79 -5.11
C ARG A 50 3.70 -8.69 -4.31
N ILE A 51 4.50 -7.95 -3.57
CA ILE A 51 4.15 -6.65 -2.99
C ILE A 51 5.24 -5.65 -3.36
N HIS A 52 4.86 -4.56 -4.01
CA HIS A 52 5.73 -3.39 -4.19
C HIS A 52 5.32 -2.32 -3.20
N ASP A 53 6.29 -1.80 -2.44
CA ASP A 53 6.09 -0.78 -1.44
C ASP A 53 6.74 0.54 -1.85
N TYR A 54 5.96 1.60 -1.93
CA TYR A 54 6.41 2.90 -2.40
C TYR A 54 6.35 3.94 -1.28
N ASP A 55 7.46 4.67 -1.10
CA ASP A 55 7.49 5.92 -0.35
C ASP A 55 6.87 7.02 -1.23
N MET A 56 5.78 7.61 -0.75
CA MET A 56 5.01 8.63 -1.46
C MET A 56 5.37 10.05 -0.99
N LEU A 57 6.20 10.20 0.05
CA LEU A 57 6.62 11.50 0.59
C LEU A 57 7.80 12.10 -0.18
N LYS A 58 8.67 11.23 -0.70
CA LYS A 58 9.87 11.64 -1.44
C LYS A 58 9.63 11.41 -2.92
N PRO A 59 9.48 12.46 -3.75
CA PRO A 59 9.54 12.28 -5.19
C PRO A 59 10.95 11.81 -5.57
N GLY A 60 11.05 10.68 -6.26
CA GLY A 60 12.24 10.27 -7.00
C GLY A 60 12.45 11.14 -8.24
N GLU A 61 13.36 10.73 -9.12
CA GLU A 61 13.59 11.44 -10.38
C GLU A 61 12.27 11.61 -11.17
N ASN A 62 12.05 12.82 -11.68
CA ASN A 62 10.86 13.23 -12.43
C ASN A 62 9.53 13.19 -11.64
N GLY A 63 9.57 13.17 -10.30
CA GLY A 63 8.35 13.18 -9.48
C GLY A 63 7.72 11.80 -9.26
N ASN A 64 8.41 10.73 -9.67
CA ASN A 64 7.90 9.37 -9.51
C ASN A 64 8.00 8.90 -8.05
N PRO A 65 7.06 8.08 -7.55
CA PRO A 65 7.19 7.45 -6.24
C PRO A 65 8.45 6.58 -6.14
N ILE A 66 9.08 6.56 -4.97
CA ILE A 66 10.29 5.76 -4.74
C ILE A 66 9.87 4.36 -4.30
N LEU A 67 10.24 3.33 -5.07
CA LEU A 67 10.09 1.94 -4.66
C LEU A 67 11.11 1.62 -3.56
N ILE A 68 10.64 1.35 -2.34
CA ILE A 68 11.48 1.12 -1.17
C ILE A 68 11.59 -0.35 -0.79
N ASN A 69 10.64 -1.19 -1.21
CA ASN A 69 10.71 -2.63 -0.96
C ASN A 69 9.97 -3.43 -2.04
N ILE A 70 10.48 -4.64 -2.33
CA ILE A 70 9.85 -5.65 -3.15
C ILE A 70 9.85 -6.95 -2.36
N ILE A 71 8.67 -7.52 -2.12
CA ILE A 71 8.52 -8.86 -1.55
C ILE A 71 7.93 -9.75 -2.65
N THR A 72 8.60 -10.84 -2.96
CA THR A 72 8.12 -11.85 -3.93
C THR A 72 7.88 -13.16 -3.20
N TYR A 73 6.81 -13.85 -3.57
CA TYR A 73 6.42 -15.14 -3.02
C TYR A 73 6.52 -16.21 -4.09
N GLU A 74 7.20 -17.31 -3.75
CA GLU A 74 7.35 -18.49 -4.60
C GLU A 74 6.69 -19.68 -3.91
N TYR A 75 6.19 -20.62 -4.71
CA TYR A 75 5.45 -21.77 -4.25
C TYR A 75 5.91 -22.99 -5.03
N ASP A 76 6.06 -24.12 -4.34
CA ASP A 76 6.32 -25.43 -4.93
C ASP A 76 5.11 -25.99 -5.70
#